data_AF-A0A9D4RCW7-F1
#
_entry.id   AF-A0A9D4RCW7-F1
#
_cell.length_a   1.000
_cell.length_b   1.000
_cell.length_c   1.000
_cell.angle_alpha   90.00
_cell.angle_beta   90.00
_cell.angle_gamma   90.00
#
_symmetry.space_group_name_H-M   'P 1'
#
loop_
_entity.id
_entity.type
_entity.pdbx_description
1 polymer ?
#
loop_
_entity_poly.entity_id
_entity_poly.type
_entity_poly.pdbx_seq_one_letter_code
_entity_poly.pdbx_strand_id
1 'polypeptide(L)' 'MFQFEIIAYDSFYPNDVATATVTINVDRNPSTPRFIDPDGNAYRRVIDETRRLGSIILNINATDDDGVELFFK' A
#
# COMPACT_ATOMS: atom_id res chain seq x y z
N MET A 1 -13.07 -3.02 5.27
CA MET A 1 -14.49 -2.63 5.26
C MET A 1 -15.07 -3.02 6.60
N PHE A 2 -15.69 -2.07 7.30
CA PHE A 2 -16.34 -2.30 8.59
C PHE A 2 -17.73 -1.71 8.58
N GLN A 3 -18.64 -2.31 9.33
CA GLN A 3 -20.01 -1.83 9.49
C GLN A 3 -20.36 -1.75 10.97
N PHE A 4 -21.04 -0.67 11.35
CA PHE A 4 -21.55 -0.45 12.69
C PHE A 4 -23.05 -0.16 12.61
N GLU A 5 -23.81 -0.80 13.49
CA GLU A 5 -25.19 -0.39 13.75
C GLU A 5 -25.16 0.72 14.81
N ILE A 6 -25.79 1.85 14.50
CA ILE A 6 -25.99 2.95 15.44
C ILE A 6 -27.45 2.98 15.86
N ILE A 7 -27.69 3.33 17.12
CA ILE A 7 -29.02 3.49 17.70
C ILE A 7 -29.12 4.91 18.24
N ALA A 8 -30.16 5.63 17.85
CA ALA A 8 -30.53 6.91 18.42
C ALA A 8 -31.87 6.77 19.15
N TYR A 9 -32.04 7.49 20.26
CA TYR A 9 -33.30 7.52 21.01
C TYR A 9 -33.60 8.93 21.51
N ASP A 10 -34.88 9.25 21.70
CA ASP A 10 -35.31 10.49 22.35
C ASP A 10 -35.11 10.37 23.87
N SER A 11 -34.40 11.32 24.49
CA SER A 11 -34.09 11.27 25.92
C SER A 11 -35.31 11.44 26.82
N PHE A 12 -36.39 12.08 26.35
CA PHE A 12 -37.67 12.18 27.05
C PHE A 12 -38.55 10.96 26.80
N TYR A 13 -38.35 10.24 25.70
CA TYR A 13 -39.07 9.02 25.33
C TYR A 13 -38.09 7.88 24.98
N PRO A 14 -37.45 7.24 25.97
CA PRO A 14 -36.34 6.31 25.73
C PRO A 14 -36.68 5.05 24.93
N ASN A 15 -37.97 4.76 24.76
CA ASN A 15 -38.46 3.64 23.95
C ASN A 15 -38.58 4.01 22.46
N ASP A 16 -38.56 5.30 22.12
CA ASP A 16 -38.61 5.78 20.74
C ASP A 16 -37.19 5.72 20.17
N VAL A 17 -36.91 4.63 19.45
CA VAL A 17 -35.58 4.32 18.91
C VAL A 17 -35.58 4.32 17.38
N ALA A 18 -34.46 4.73 16.80
CA ALA A 18 -34.17 4.59 15.38
C ALA A 18 -32.78 3.97 15.20
N THR A 19 -32.63 3.10 14.21
CA THR A 19 -31.35 2.46 13.87
C THR A 19 -30.87 2.86 12.49
N ALA A 20 -29.56 2.86 12.30
CA ALA A 20 -28.93 3.02 10.99
C ALA A 20 -27.64 2.22 10.90
N THR A 21 -27.25 1.82 9.69
CA THR A 21 -25.98 1.15 9.43
C THR A 21 -24.98 2.14 8.85
N VAL A 22 -23.84 2.30 9.52
CA VAL A 22 -22.71 3.09 9.03
C VAL A 22 -21.70 2.17 8.38
N THR A 23 -21.35 2.44 7.12
CA THR A 23 -20.28 1.73 6.42
C THR A 23 -19.01 2.58 6.43
N ILE A 24 -17.91 2.01 6.94
CA ILE A 24 -16.59 2.65 6.95
C ILE A 24 -15.68 1.95 5.94
N ASN A 25 -15.24 2.73 4.96
CA ASN A 25 -14.22 2.33 4.01
C ASN A 25 -12.86 2.73 4.57
N VAL A 26 -11.95 1.76 4.66
CA VAL A 26 -10.57 1.97 5.10
C VAL A 26 -9.69 1.75 3.90
N ASP A 27 -8.87 2.73 3.57
CA ASP A 27 -7.89 2.61 2.50
C ASP A 27 -6.75 1.70 2.96
N ARG A 28 -6.42 0.72 2.11
CA ARG A 28 -5.72 -0.51 2.47
C ARG A 28 -4.42 -0.71 1.70
N ASN A 29 -3.85 0.37 1.14
CA ASN A 29 -2.49 0.37 0.61
C ASN A 29 -1.49 1.01 1.62
N PRO A 30 -1.30 0.43 2.83
CA PRO A 30 -0.43 0.99 3.85
C PRO A 30 1.06 0.78 3.57
N SER A 31 1.40 -0.11 2.63
CA SER A 31 2.78 -0.36 2.22
C SER A 31 3.09 0.48 0.99
N THR A 32 4.32 0.98 0.94
CA THR A 32 4.85 1.57 -0.28
C THR A 32 5.91 0.63 -0.84
N PRO A 33 6.10 0.60 -2.17
CA PRO A 33 7.12 -0.20 -2.79
C PRO A 33 8.48 0.08 -2.18
N ARG A 34 9.22 -0.96 -1.78
CA ARG A 34 10.61 -0.83 -1.36
C ARG A 34 11.53 -1.51 -2.34
N PHE A 35 12.64 -0.86 -2.65
CA PHE A 35 13.71 -1.51 -3.39
C PHE A 35 14.49 -2.45 -2.48
N ILE A 36 14.87 -3.62 -3.00
CA ILE A 36 15.69 -4.59 -2.27
C ILE A 36 17.12 -4.56 -2.83
N ASP A 37 17.97 -3.70 -2.26
CA ASP A 37 19.41 -3.80 -2.55
C ASP A 37 19.94 -5.08 -1.86
N PRO A 38 20.49 -6.05 -2.62
CA PRO A 38 20.98 -7.31 -2.06
C PRO A 38 22.15 -7.13 -1.07
N ASP A 39 22.88 -6.01 -1.16
CA ASP A 39 24.08 -5.73 -0.38
C ASP A 39 23.83 -4.67 0.72
N GLY A 40 22.58 -4.23 0.92
CA GLY A 40 22.18 -3.28 1.96
C GLY A 40 22.74 -1.85 1.79
N ASN A 41 23.26 -1.54 0.61
CA ASN A 41 23.82 -0.23 0.26
C ASN A 41 22.94 0.45 -0.80
N ALA A 42 23.46 1.51 -1.45
CA ALA A 42 22.84 2.04 -2.66
C ALA A 42 23.26 1.23 -3.89
N TYR A 43 22.33 0.99 -4.82
CA TYR A 43 22.62 0.33 -6.08
C TYR A 43 23.75 1.06 -6.83
N ARG A 44 24.92 0.42 -6.88
CA ARG A 44 26.11 0.96 -7.54
C ARG A 44 26.85 -0.14 -8.28
N ARG A 45 27.24 0.15 -9.52
CA ARG A 45 28.11 -0.71 -10.33
C ARG A 45 29.14 0.13 -11.08
N VAL A 46 30.39 -0.35 -11.06
CA VAL A 46 31.44 0.11 -11.97
C VAL A 46 31.39 -0.78 -13.21
N ILE A 47 31.53 -0.18 -14.39
CA ILE A 47 31.47 -0.89 -15.67
C ILE A 47 32.69 -0.53 -16.52
N ASP A 48 33.10 -1.44 -17.39
CA ASP A 48 34.18 -1.17 -18.34
C ASP A 48 33.71 -0.24 -19.46
N GLU A 49 34.61 0.61 -19.94
CA GLU A 49 34.33 1.53 -21.06
C GLU A 49 34.11 0.81 -22.39
N THR A 50 34.61 -0.42 -22.52
CA THR A 50 34.51 -1.25 -23.73
C THR A 50 33.22 -2.08 -23.76
N ARG A 51 32.35 -1.92 -22.76
CA ARG A 51 31.14 -2.73 -22.62
C ARG A 51 30.21 -2.50 -23.82
N ARG A 52 29.68 -3.60 -24.36
CA ARG A 52 28.84 -3.55 -25.56
C ARG A 52 27.53 -2.80 -25.30
N LEU A 53 27.10 -2.05 -26.30
CA LEU A 53 25.79 -1.39 -26.29
C LEU A 53 24.66 -2.41 -26.13
N GLY A 54 23.65 -2.04 -25.34
CA GLY A 54 22.52 -2.90 -25.00
C GLY A 54 22.78 -3.89 -23.86
N SER A 55 23.96 -3.85 -23.20
CA SER A 55 24.20 -4.70 -22.03
C SER A 55 23.33 -4.27 -20.84
N ILE A 56 22.72 -5.24 -20.16
CA ILE A 56 22.05 -5.01 -18.87
C ILE A 56 23.12 -4.77 -17.79
N ILE A 57 23.03 -3.64 -17.09
CA ILE A 57 24.00 -3.23 -16.06
C ILE A 57 23.57 -3.70 -14.68
N LEU A 58 22.29 -3.51 -14.36
CA LEU A 58 21.67 -3.89 -13.09
C LEU A 58 20.30 -4.47 -13.38
N ASN A 59 19.93 -5.49 -12.60
CA ASN A 59 18.56 -5.96 -12.50
C ASN A 59 18.05 -5.57 -11.11
N ILE A 60 17.12 -4.61 -11.06
CA ILE A 60 16.64 -4.01 -9.82
C ILE A 60 15.29 -4.63 -9.49
N ASN A 61 15.10 -5.01 -8.24
CA ASN A 61 13.82 -5.53 -7.77
C ASN A 61 13.22 -4.62 -6.69
N ALA A 62 11.91 -4.48 -6.73
CA ALA A 62 11.13 -3.82 -5.69
C ALA A 62 10.01 -4.76 -5.24
N THR A 63 9.64 -4.66 -3.97
CA THR A 63 8.53 -5.42 -3.39
C THR A 63 7.53 -4.47 -2.78
N ASP A 64 6.25 -4.69 -3.09
CA ASP A 64 5.14 -4.22 -2.30
C ASP A 64 4.57 -5.39 -1.49
N ASP A 65 4.40 -5.18 -0.20
CA ASP A 65 3.96 -6.22 0.72
C ASP A 65 2.44 -6.35 0.80
N ASP A 66 1.67 -5.34 0.37
CA ASP A 66 0.20 -5.40 0.40
C ASP A 66 -0.43 -5.79 -0.94
N GLY A 67 0.42 -6.06 -1.95
CA GLY A 67 0.01 -6.63 -3.23
C GLY A 67 -0.67 -5.64 -4.17
N VAL A 68 -0.58 -4.33 -3.91
CA VAL A 68 -0.94 -3.31 -4.89
C VAL A 68 0.11 -3.29 -6.01
N GLU A 69 -0.36 -3.16 -7.25
CA GLU A 69 0.45 -3.37 -8.45
C GLU A 69 1.61 -2.35 -8.55
N LEU A 70 2.83 -2.87 -8.72
CA LEU A 70 4.05 -2.06 -8.87
C LEU A 70 4.16 -1.49 -10.28
N PHE A 71 4.07 -0.17 -10.43
CA PHE A 71 4.34 0.51 -11.70
C PHE A 71 5.79 1.02 -11.77
N PHE A 72 6.60 0.44 -12.64
CA PHE A 72 7.90 1.00 -13.02
C PHE A 72 7.68 2.04 -14.13
N LYS A 73 8.05 3.30 -13.90
CA LYS A 73 7.99 4.38 -14.90
C LYS A 73 9.39 4.84 -15.29
#